data_AF-A0A8H4VMB1-F1
#
_entry.id   AF-A0A8H4VMB1-F1
#
_cell.length_a   1.000
_cell.length_b   1.000
_cell.length_c   1.000
_cell.angle_alpha   90.00
_cell.angle_beta   90.00
_cell.angle_gamma   90.00
#
_symmetry.space_group_name_H-M   'P 1'
#
loop_
_entity.id
_entity.type
_entity.pdbx_description
1 polymer ?
#
loop_
_entity_poly.entity_id
_entity_poly.type
_entity_poly.pdbx_seq_one_letter_code
_entity_poly.pdbx_strand_id
1 'polypeptide(L)'
;MVGRQSTIYTPSFHIKLSLIPFDCPSSTIMAKSALALALVCSAAGYVSAQAPAWGQCGGQGWSGATTCVSGWTCTYSNPYYSQCLQGSGSSNPGTTSAPTTTTTPTTGGGGGGGGSPTTTATGGSSTLVPGNSFIRAVEDPNFHKYLQSEVLGTASDAVLGEPSNAGQFQITGGQLIQVSSPTKLYAIVEPRANSTVNKLKVTWSTTPATSGTFVFSGDTVEWSDPSITRPQNNAWLVCPDAAGNKDLYVNLGAYSYMTPAGCADETIHAYTGATATA
;
A
#
# COMPACT_ATOMS: atom_id res chain seq x y z
N MET A 1 17.50 65.56 1.57
CA MET A 1 17.57 64.94 0.23
C MET A 1 18.26 63.60 0.44
N VAL A 2 17.69 62.41 0.24
CA VAL A 2 16.73 61.93 -0.75
C VAL A 2 15.86 60.85 -0.08
N GLY A 3 14.54 60.94 -0.22
CA GLY A 3 13.60 59.89 0.20
C GLY A 3 13.54 58.76 -0.84
N ARG A 4 13.37 57.52 -0.38
CA ARG A 4 12.97 56.39 -1.24
C ARG A 4 11.58 55.93 -0.82
N GLN A 5 10.64 56.07 -1.76
CA GLN A 5 9.26 55.65 -1.63
C GLN A 5 9.09 54.14 -1.78
N SER A 6 8.02 53.65 -1.17
CA SER A 6 7.46 52.31 -1.25
C SER A 6 6.96 51.96 -2.65
N THR A 7 7.09 50.68 -3.03
CA THR A 7 6.12 50.03 -3.93
C THR A 7 5.92 48.59 -3.47
N ILE A 8 4.78 48.33 -2.82
CA ILE A 8 4.26 47.00 -2.51
C ILE A 8 3.49 46.54 -3.74
N TYR A 9 3.90 45.42 -4.35
CA TYR A 9 3.18 44.77 -5.45
C TYR A 9 2.29 43.66 -4.88
N THR A 10 0.98 43.86 -4.87
CA THR A 10 -0.02 42.82 -4.61
C THR A 10 -0.64 42.37 -5.94
N PRO A 11 -0.58 41.08 -6.31
CA PRO A 11 -1.33 40.60 -7.47
C PRO A 11 -2.79 40.28 -7.08
N SER A 12 -3.73 41.11 -7.54
CA SER A 12 -5.17 40.81 -7.53
C SER A 12 -5.51 39.81 -8.64
N PHE A 13 -5.81 38.56 -8.25
CA PHE A 13 -6.42 37.58 -9.14
C PHE A 13 -7.94 37.82 -9.22
N HIS A 14 -8.42 38.31 -10.36
CA HIS A 14 -9.85 38.35 -10.69
C HIS A 14 -10.24 37.04 -11.37
N ILE A 15 -10.99 36.19 -10.67
CA ILE A 15 -11.68 35.04 -11.27
C ILE A 15 -12.97 35.54 -11.92
N LYS A 16 -12.98 35.62 -13.26
CA LYS A 16 -14.23 35.81 -14.03
C LYS A 16 -15.02 34.50 -14.02
N LEU A 17 -16.10 34.45 -13.24
CA LEU A 17 -17.10 33.41 -13.31
C LEU A 17 -17.97 33.64 -14.55
N SER A 18 -17.68 32.93 -15.63
CA SER A 18 -18.50 32.95 -16.85
C SER A 18 -19.69 32.00 -16.67
N LEU A 19 -20.87 32.56 -16.41
CA LEU A 19 -22.13 31.82 -16.39
C LEU A 19 -22.52 31.45 -17.83
N ILE A 20 -22.68 30.15 -18.08
CA ILE A 20 -23.19 29.59 -19.33
C ILE A 20 -24.72 29.51 -19.19
N PRO A 21 -25.53 30.11 -20.07
CA PRO A 21 -26.98 29.93 -20.03
C PRO A 21 -27.36 28.53 -20.55
N PHE A 22 -28.16 27.82 -19.76
CA PHE A 22 -28.86 26.61 -20.18
C PHE A 22 -30.10 27.03 -20.98
N ASP A 23 -30.07 26.84 -22.29
CA ASP A 23 -31.26 26.91 -23.14
C ASP A 23 -32.07 25.60 -23.04
N CYS A 24 -33.33 25.75 -22.65
CA CYS A 24 -34.33 24.69 -22.61
C CYS A 24 -35.18 24.76 -23.89
N PRO A 25 -35.16 23.75 -24.79
CA PRO A 25 -36.07 23.75 -25.91
C PRO A 25 -37.47 23.25 -25.48
N SER A 26 -38.46 24.08 -25.78
CA SER A 26 -39.89 23.88 -25.56
C SER A 26 -40.47 22.77 -26.47
N SER A 27 -41.37 21.97 -25.88
CA SER A 27 -42.16 20.92 -26.55
C SER A 27 -43.50 21.43 -27.07
N THR A 28 -43.84 21.13 -28.33
CA THR A 28 -45.21 20.92 -28.90
C THR A 28 -45.02 20.64 -30.42
N ILE A 29 -45.66 19.71 -31.17
CA ILE A 29 -47.03 19.21 -31.29
C ILE A 29 -47.01 17.81 -31.98
N MET A 30 -48.02 16.98 -31.68
CA MET A 30 -48.29 15.64 -32.23
C MET A 30 -48.78 15.62 -33.70
N ALA A 31 -48.43 14.55 -34.45
CA ALA A 31 -49.26 14.03 -35.55
C ALA A 31 -49.22 12.49 -35.56
N LYS A 32 -50.39 11.88 -35.83
CA LYS A 32 -50.76 10.49 -35.58
C LYS A 32 -50.53 9.57 -36.79
N SER A 33 -50.38 8.27 -36.50
CA SER A 33 -50.80 7.09 -37.27
C SER A 33 -49.84 6.48 -38.31
N ALA A 34 -49.18 5.37 -37.94
CA ALA A 34 -49.26 4.07 -38.63
C ALA A 34 -48.48 2.99 -37.87
N LEU A 35 -49.10 1.82 -37.70
CA LEU A 35 -48.56 0.61 -37.09
C LEU A 35 -47.42 0.03 -37.96
N ALA A 36 -46.22 -0.10 -37.41
CA ALA A 36 -45.20 -1.03 -37.92
C ALA A 36 -44.32 -1.51 -36.75
N LEU A 37 -44.21 -2.84 -36.66
CA LEU A 37 -43.52 -3.62 -35.65
C LEU A 37 -42.00 -3.40 -35.72
N ALA A 38 -41.41 -2.82 -34.69
CA ALA A 38 -39.98 -2.94 -34.42
C ALA A 38 -39.73 -2.88 -32.91
N LEU A 39 -39.62 -4.06 -32.30
CA LEU A 39 -39.02 -4.23 -30.98
C LEU A 39 -37.53 -3.87 -31.10
N VAL A 40 -37.20 -2.59 -30.96
CA VAL A 40 -35.80 -2.14 -30.84
C VAL A 40 -35.37 -2.45 -29.40
N CYS A 41 -34.81 -3.63 -29.20
CA CYS A 41 -33.96 -3.91 -28.06
C CYS A 41 -32.78 -2.93 -28.10
N SER A 42 -32.83 -1.86 -27.31
CA SER A 42 -31.66 -1.09 -26.95
C SER A 42 -30.78 -1.96 -26.03
N ALA A 43 -30.07 -2.93 -26.62
CA ALA A 43 -28.81 -3.35 -26.06
C ALA A 43 -27.87 -2.17 -26.27
N ALA A 44 -27.80 -1.27 -25.27
CA ALA A 44 -26.60 -0.50 -25.06
C ALA A 44 -25.49 -1.55 -24.89
N GLY A 45 -24.81 -1.88 -25.99
CA GLY A 45 -23.53 -2.54 -25.91
C GLY A 45 -22.69 -1.63 -25.05
N TYR A 46 -22.41 -2.06 -23.82
CA TYR A 46 -21.43 -1.41 -22.99
C TYR A 46 -20.13 -1.52 -23.75
N VAL A 47 -19.80 -0.48 -24.51
CA VAL A 47 -18.42 -0.24 -24.90
C VAL A 47 -17.71 -0.09 -23.57
N SER A 48 -17.03 -1.16 -23.14
CA SER A 48 -16.05 -1.08 -22.05
C SER A 48 -14.94 -0.17 -22.55
N ALA A 49 -15.17 1.13 -22.53
CA ALA A 49 -14.14 2.13 -22.71
C ALA A 49 -13.08 1.86 -21.66
N GLN A 50 -11.81 1.82 -22.06
CA GLN A 50 -10.70 1.53 -21.16
C GLN A 50 -10.83 2.33 -19.85
N ALA A 51 -10.57 1.69 -18.71
CA ALA A 51 -10.61 2.35 -17.42
C ALA A 51 -9.60 3.51 -17.43
N PRO A 52 -10.03 4.73 -17.03
CA PRO A 52 -9.16 5.91 -17.09
C PRO A 52 -7.97 5.74 -16.15
N ALA A 53 -6.96 6.58 -16.33
CA ALA A 53 -5.87 6.74 -15.37
C ALA A 53 -6.41 6.87 -13.93
N TRP A 54 -5.88 6.09 -12.99
CA TRP A 54 -6.34 6.00 -11.60
C TRP A 54 -7.80 5.54 -11.42
N GLY A 55 -8.47 5.07 -12.48
CA GLY A 55 -9.82 4.54 -12.44
C GLY A 55 -9.88 3.09 -11.97
N GLN A 56 -11.06 2.65 -11.53
CA GLN A 56 -11.29 1.25 -11.19
C GLN A 56 -11.25 0.39 -12.47
N CYS A 57 -10.47 -0.69 -12.41
CA CYS A 57 -10.28 -1.64 -13.50
C CYS A 57 -10.56 -3.10 -13.09
N GLY A 58 -11.04 -3.33 -11.87
CA GLY A 58 -11.31 -4.67 -11.39
C GLY A 58 -11.91 -4.68 -9.99
N GLY A 59 -12.28 -5.88 -9.54
CA GLY A 59 -12.93 -6.10 -8.26
C GLY A 59 -14.15 -7.02 -8.38
N GLN A 60 -14.44 -7.75 -7.32
CA GLN A 60 -15.64 -8.57 -7.19
C GLN A 60 -16.88 -7.68 -7.30
N GLY A 61 -17.76 -8.00 -8.25
CA GLY A 61 -18.95 -7.21 -8.56
C GLY A 61 -18.70 -6.02 -9.50
N TRP A 62 -17.45 -5.75 -9.93
CA TRP A 62 -17.16 -4.74 -10.93
C TRP A 62 -17.60 -5.20 -12.32
N SER A 63 -18.57 -4.50 -12.92
CA SER A 63 -19.06 -4.73 -14.28
C SER A 63 -18.54 -3.71 -15.30
N GLY A 64 -17.67 -2.80 -14.85
CA GLY A 64 -17.06 -1.77 -15.68
C GLY A 64 -15.85 -2.27 -16.45
N ALA A 65 -15.06 -1.33 -16.98
CA ALA A 65 -13.91 -1.66 -17.79
C ALA A 65 -12.82 -2.37 -17.00
N THR A 66 -12.25 -3.43 -17.56
CA THR A 66 -11.19 -4.23 -16.91
C THR A 66 -9.80 -3.97 -17.47
N THR A 67 -9.73 -3.25 -18.59
CA THR A 67 -8.48 -2.87 -19.26
C THR A 67 -8.26 -1.38 -19.09
N CYS A 68 -7.06 -0.99 -18.66
CA CYS A 68 -6.69 0.41 -18.49
C CYS A 68 -6.37 1.10 -19.82
N VAL A 69 -6.44 2.44 -19.84
CA VAL A 69 -5.97 3.25 -20.97
C VAL A 69 -4.51 2.95 -21.29
N SER A 70 -4.10 3.15 -22.55
CA SER A 70 -2.73 2.83 -22.99
C SER A 70 -1.67 3.48 -22.10
N GLY A 71 -0.65 2.70 -21.71
CA GLY A 71 0.40 3.13 -20.78
C GLY A 71 0.05 2.96 -19.29
N TRP A 72 -1.12 2.41 -18.98
CA TRP A 72 -1.57 2.12 -17.61
C TRP A 72 -1.86 0.63 -17.45
N THR A 73 -1.59 0.11 -16.26
CA THR A 73 -1.75 -1.30 -15.90
C THR A 73 -2.79 -1.41 -14.79
N CYS A 74 -3.68 -2.39 -14.90
CA CYS A 74 -4.66 -2.66 -13.86
C CYS A 74 -3.98 -3.36 -12.68
N THR A 75 -3.75 -2.63 -11.60
CA THR A 75 -3.10 -3.14 -10.39
C THR A 75 -4.16 -3.52 -9.36
N TYR A 76 -4.10 -4.75 -8.89
CA TYR A 76 -4.97 -5.25 -7.83
C TYR A 76 -4.72 -4.48 -6.53
N SER A 77 -5.79 -4.05 -5.85
CA SER A 77 -5.69 -3.39 -4.54
C SER A 77 -6.39 -4.22 -3.45
N ASN A 78 -7.63 -4.66 -3.68
CA ASN A 78 -8.37 -5.53 -2.77
C ASN A 78 -9.42 -6.36 -3.54
N PRO A 79 -10.11 -7.33 -2.90
CA PRO A 79 -11.02 -8.23 -3.60
C PRO A 79 -12.13 -7.53 -4.35
N TYR A 80 -12.54 -6.33 -3.94
CA TYR A 80 -13.63 -5.55 -4.53
C TYR A 80 -13.13 -4.39 -5.41
N TYR A 81 -11.82 -4.18 -5.52
CA TYR A 81 -11.25 -3.01 -6.19
C TYR A 81 -9.83 -3.25 -6.74
N SER A 82 -9.64 -2.97 -8.03
CA SER A 82 -8.35 -2.84 -8.70
C SER A 82 -8.29 -1.48 -9.40
N GLN A 83 -7.13 -0.84 -9.47
CA GLN A 83 -6.97 0.51 -10.03
C GLN A 83 -5.95 0.55 -11.18
N CYS A 84 -6.22 1.38 -12.19
CA CYS A 84 -5.25 1.67 -13.24
C CYS A 84 -4.12 2.55 -12.72
N LEU A 85 -2.90 2.03 -12.73
CA LEU A 85 -1.68 2.74 -12.33
C LEU A 85 -0.70 2.82 -13.50
N GLN A 86 0.18 3.84 -13.55
CA GLN A 86 1.22 3.94 -14.57
C GLN A 86 2.24 2.82 -14.38
N GLY A 87 2.23 1.84 -15.29
CA GLY A 87 3.38 0.95 -15.45
C GLY A 87 4.51 1.73 -16.12
N SER A 88 5.73 1.59 -15.62
CA SER A 88 6.93 2.07 -16.33
C SER A 88 6.97 1.43 -17.72
N GLY A 89 6.64 2.22 -18.75
CA GLY A 89 6.60 1.75 -20.12
C GLY A 89 7.95 1.21 -20.57
N SER A 90 7.97 -0.04 -21.00
CA SER A 90 8.86 -0.48 -22.07
C SER A 90 8.01 -1.07 -23.18
N SER A 91 8.07 -0.40 -24.33
CA SER A 91 7.51 -0.80 -25.61
C SER A 91 8.22 -2.04 -26.15
N ASN A 92 7.50 -3.14 -26.40
CA ASN A 92 7.19 -3.68 -27.74
C ASN A 92 6.39 -5.01 -27.61
N PRO A 93 5.47 -5.33 -28.53
CA PRO A 93 4.68 -6.56 -28.51
C PRO A 93 5.47 -7.73 -29.14
N GLY A 94 5.66 -8.79 -28.37
CA GLY A 94 6.17 -10.08 -28.84
C GLY A 94 5.04 -11.08 -28.96
N THR A 95 4.51 -11.24 -30.17
CA THR A 95 3.68 -12.38 -30.57
C THR A 95 4.49 -13.66 -30.58
N THR A 96 4.17 -14.64 -29.72
CA THR A 96 4.46 -16.06 -30.03
C THR A 96 3.42 -16.98 -29.39
N SER A 97 2.91 -17.88 -30.22
CA SER A 97 1.76 -18.77 -30.06
C SER A 97 1.81 -19.73 -28.87
N ALA A 98 0.62 -19.96 -28.32
CA ALA A 98 0.27 -21.15 -27.55
C ALA A 98 0.49 -22.43 -28.40
N PRO A 99 0.94 -23.55 -27.79
CA PRO A 99 0.62 -24.86 -28.30
C PRO A 99 -0.63 -25.39 -27.60
N THR A 100 -1.63 -25.62 -28.43
CA THR A 100 -2.85 -26.40 -28.18
C THR A 100 -2.48 -27.87 -27.96
N THR A 101 -2.95 -28.49 -26.88
CA THR A 101 -3.17 -29.95 -26.86
C THR A 101 -4.54 -30.28 -26.28
N THR A 102 -5.33 -30.89 -27.15
CA THR A 102 -6.73 -31.26 -26.99
C THR A 102 -6.85 -32.68 -26.41
N THR A 103 -7.64 -32.77 -25.34
CA THR A 103 -8.44 -33.89 -24.78
C THR A 103 -8.13 -35.36 -25.12
N THR A 104 -8.16 -36.20 -24.09
CA THR A 104 -8.90 -37.47 -24.13
C THR A 104 -9.55 -37.73 -22.76
N PRO A 105 -10.84 -38.11 -22.68
CA PRO A 105 -11.53 -38.41 -21.43
C PRO A 105 -11.37 -39.90 -21.07
N THR A 106 -11.01 -40.20 -19.83
CA THR A 106 -11.13 -41.55 -19.28
C THR A 106 -11.91 -41.51 -17.97
N THR A 107 -13.03 -42.21 -18.02
CA THR A 107 -14.01 -42.47 -16.96
C THR A 107 -13.49 -43.52 -15.98
N GLY A 108 -13.75 -43.32 -14.69
CA GLY A 108 -13.58 -44.27 -13.58
C GLY A 108 -12.92 -43.56 -12.39
N GLY A 109 -13.48 -43.47 -11.19
CA GLY A 109 -14.57 -44.18 -10.56
C GLY A 109 -14.13 -44.42 -9.11
N GLY A 110 -14.70 -43.66 -8.16
CA GLY A 110 -14.83 -44.01 -6.74
C GLY A 110 -13.58 -44.07 -5.86
N GLY A 111 -13.66 -43.42 -4.69
CA GLY A 111 -12.83 -43.77 -3.52
C GLY A 111 -12.32 -42.56 -2.77
N GLY A 112 -13.02 -42.21 -1.69
CA GLY A 112 -12.71 -41.06 -0.85
C GLY A 112 -11.47 -41.18 0.04
N GLY A 113 -11.25 -40.10 0.79
CA GLY A 113 -10.33 -40.06 1.92
C GLY A 113 -9.03 -39.33 1.59
N GLY A 114 -8.90 -38.10 2.10
CA GLY A 114 -7.65 -37.36 2.02
C GLY A 114 -7.87 -35.86 1.98
N GLY A 115 -8.60 -35.32 2.96
CA GLY A 115 -8.46 -33.90 3.27
C GLY A 115 -6.99 -33.67 3.61
N SER A 116 -6.25 -33.09 2.67
CA SER A 116 -4.96 -32.51 2.98
C SER A 116 -5.26 -31.39 3.96
N PRO A 117 -4.81 -31.48 5.23
CA PRO A 117 -4.95 -30.35 6.11
C PRO A 117 -4.05 -29.28 5.49
N THR A 118 -4.63 -28.14 5.10
CA THR A 118 -3.89 -26.89 5.22
C THR A 118 -3.43 -26.88 6.66
N THR A 119 -2.16 -27.21 6.88
CA THR A 119 -1.54 -27.16 8.18
C THR A 119 -1.71 -25.73 8.65
N THR A 120 -2.69 -25.51 9.54
CA THR A 120 -2.75 -24.32 10.37
C THR A 120 -1.36 -24.18 10.96
N ALA A 121 -0.59 -23.21 10.48
CA ALA A 121 0.73 -22.94 11.00
C ALA A 121 0.55 -22.55 12.47
N THR A 122 0.87 -23.48 13.36
CA THR A 122 1.08 -23.22 14.79
C THR A 122 2.35 -22.38 14.93
N GLY A 123 2.26 -21.10 14.54
CA GLY A 123 3.30 -20.09 14.71
C GLY A 123 2.90 -19.07 15.78
N GLY A 124 2.07 -19.49 16.73
CA GLY A 124 1.35 -18.60 17.64
C GLY A 124 2.32 -17.80 18.49
N SER A 125 2.54 -16.54 18.10
CA SER A 125 2.86 -15.49 19.05
C SER A 125 1.90 -15.56 20.25
N SER A 126 2.23 -14.82 21.32
CA SER A 126 1.23 -14.50 22.33
C SER A 126 -0.06 -13.99 21.69
N THR A 127 -1.21 -14.35 22.28
CA THR A 127 -2.51 -13.83 21.82
C THR A 127 -2.49 -12.31 21.85
N LEU A 128 -3.00 -11.69 20.79
CA LEU A 128 -3.07 -10.25 20.67
C LEU A 128 -3.87 -9.67 21.84
N VAL A 129 -3.25 -8.79 22.61
CA VAL A 129 -3.91 -8.07 23.69
C VAL A 129 -4.81 -7.00 23.07
N PRO A 130 -6.06 -6.82 23.55
CA PRO A 130 -6.95 -5.79 23.03
C PRO A 130 -6.31 -4.40 23.03
N GLY A 131 -6.40 -3.71 21.89
CA GLY A 131 -5.81 -2.37 21.71
C GLY A 131 -4.34 -2.38 21.26
N ASN A 132 -3.75 -3.55 21.02
CA ASN A 132 -2.44 -3.69 20.37
C ASN A 132 -2.60 -4.19 18.93
N SER A 133 -1.51 -4.10 18.18
CA SER A 133 -1.35 -4.73 16.87
C SER A 133 -0.03 -5.48 16.80
N PHE A 134 0.05 -6.56 16.03
CA PHE A 134 1.34 -6.96 15.47
C PHE A 134 1.72 -5.97 14.36
N ILE A 135 2.99 -5.89 14.00
CA ILE A 135 3.44 -5.15 12.80
C ILE A 135 4.25 -6.11 11.95
N ARG A 136 3.98 -6.18 10.65
CA ARG A 136 4.65 -7.10 9.73
C ARG A 136 4.94 -6.48 8.37
N ALA A 137 5.97 -6.98 7.69
CA ALA A 137 6.22 -6.65 6.29
C ALA A 137 5.19 -7.34 5.38
N VAL A 138 4.83 -6.64 4.30
CA VAL A 138 3.81 -7.09 3.33
C VAL A 138 4.35 -7.28 1.91
N GLU A 139 5.67 -7.21 1.75
CA GLU A 139 6.36 -7.42 0.46
C GLU A 139 7.48 -8.46 0.59
N ASP A 140 7.84 -9.10 -0.52
CA ASP A 140 9.02 -9.95 -0.58
C ASP A 140 10.30 -9.11 -0.51
N PRO A 141 11.38 -9.60 0.12
CA PRO A 141 11.61 -10.97 0.59
C PRO A 141 11.25 -11.20 2.08
N ASN A 142 10.69 -10.20 2.77
CA ASN A 142 10.38 -10.31 4.20
C ASN A 142 8.88 -10.45 4.46
N PHE A 143 8.12 -10.90 3.46
CA PHE A 143 6.68 -11.12 3.58
C PHE A 143 6.36 -11.96 4.82
N HIS A 144 5.45 -11.45 5.65
CA HIS A 144 5.05 -12.07 6.92
C HIS A 144 6.18 -12.24 7.95
N LYS A 145 7.25 -11.44 7.87
CA LYS A 145 8.17 -11.22 8.99
C LYS A 145 7.65 -10.10 9.89
N TYR A 146 7.76 -10.31 11.19
CA TYR A 146 7.13 -9.49 12.22
C TYR A 146 8.14 -8.63 12.96
N LEU A 147 7.77 -7.38 13.21
CA LEU A 147 8.57 -6.46 14.00
C LEU A 147 8.71 -6.97 15.43
N GLN A 148 9.93 -6.86 15.95
CA GLN A 148 10.28 -7.25 17.31
C GLN A 148 11.58 -6.57 17.73
N SER A 149 11.92 -6.72 19.00
CA SER A 149 13.25 -6.46 19.56
C SER A 149 14.15 -7.66 19.26
N GLU A 150 15.37 -7.44 18.76
CA GLU A 150 16.35 -8.51 18.50
C GLU A 150 16.57 -9.37 19.74
N VAL A 151 16.79 -8.71 20.89
CA VAL A 151 16.80 -9.37 22.20
C VAL A 151 15.42 -9.18 22.83
N LEU A 152 14.63 -10.26 22.82
CA LEU A 152 13.20 -10.24 23.16
C LEU A 152 12.92 -9.52 24.48
N GLY A 153 12.12 -8.45 24.41
CA GLY A 153 11.65 -7.69 25.57
C GLY A 153 12.69 -6.76 26.18
N THR A 154 13.80 -6.49 25.49
CA THR A 154 14.85 -5.56 25.96
C THR A 154 15.19 -4.48 24.93
N ALA A 155 15.79 -3.39 25.40
CA ALA A 155 16.39 -2.37 24.55
C ALA A 155 17.49 -3.00 23.68
N SER A 156 17.25 -3.04 22.37
CA SER A 156 18.06 -3.73 21.37
C SER A 156 17.66 -3.23 19.97
N ASP A 157 18.24 -3.77 18.91
CA ASP A 157 17.88 -3.39 17.56
C ASP A 157 16.45 -3.80 17.21
N ALA A 158 15.78 -3.01 16.37
CA ALA A 158 14.49 -3.39 15.82
C ALA A 158 14.70 -4.27 14.59
N VAL A 159 14.13 -5.47 14.61
CA VAL A 159 14.30 -6.47 13.55
C VAL A 159 12.96 -6.99 13.06
N LEU A 160 12.92 -7.52 11.84
CA LEU A 160 11.81 -8.36 11.37
C LEU A 160 12.17 -9.84 11.52
N GLY A 161 11.35 -10.62 12.21
CA GLY A 161 11.61 -12.05 12.42
C GLY A 161 10.37 -12.92 12.32
N GLU A 162 10.47 -14.13 12.88
CA GLU A 162 9.41 -15.13 12.76
C GLU A 162 8.16 -14.78 13.57
N PRO A 163 6.97 -15.26 13.15
CA PRO A 163 5.71 -15.03 13.85
C PRO A 163 5.74 -15.42 15.33
N SER A 164 6.50 -16.46 15.71
CA SER A 164 6.57 -16.96 17.09
C SER A 164 7.07 -15.93 18.09
N ASN A 165 7.88 -14.98 17.64
CA ASN A 165 8.53 -13.97 18.47
C ASN A 165 7.95 -12.56 18.26
N ALA A 166 6.90 -12.45 17.43
CA ALA A 166 6.29 -11.18 17.04
C ALA A 166 5.95 -10.30 18.25
N GLY A 167 6.44 -9.06 18.20
CA GLY A 167 6.10 -8.04 19.19
C GLY A 167 4.67 -7.56 19.02
N GLN A 168 4.07 -7.11 20.12
CA GLN A 168 2.80 -6.38 20.10
C GLN A 168 3.06 -4.90 20.32
N PHE A 169 2.36 -4.06 19.56
CA PHE A 169 2.66 -2.64 19.45
C PHE A 169 1.44 -1.76 19.64
N GLN A 170 1.69 -0.55 20.13
CA GLN A 170 0.77 0.57 20.09
C GLN A 170 1.49 1.76 19.48
N ILE A 171 0.75 2.60 18.75
CA ILE A 171 1.23 3.95 18.41
C ILE A 171 0.38 4.95 19.20
N THR A 172 1.01 5.71 20.09
CA THR A 172 0.32 6.70 20.93
C THR A 172 1.23 7.88 21.22
N GLY A 173 0.73 9.10 21.08
CA GLY A 173 1.53 10.32 21.30
C GLY A 173 2.73 10.43 20.34
N GLY A 174 2.62 9.89 19.12
CA GLY A 174 3.72 9.86 18.15
C GLY A 174 4.80 8.82 18.43
N GLN A 175 4.63 7.98 19.45
CA GLN A 175 5.60 6.95 19.83
C GLN A 175 5.12 5.59 19.35
N LEU A 176 6.00 4.82 18.69
CA LEU A 176 5.80 3.40 18.48
C LEU A 176 6.32 2.64 19.71
N ILE A 177 5.43 1.94 20.38
CA ILE A 177 5.66 1.32 21.69
C ILE A 177 5.51 -0.18 21.55
N GLN A 178 6.59 -0.94 21.80
CA GLN A 178 6.50 -2.38 22.00
C GLN A 178 6.01 -2.66 23.42
N VAL A 179 4.89 -3.39 23.52
CA VAL A 179 4.27 -3.76 24.79
C VAL A 179 4.91 -5.05 25.29
N SER A 180 6.11 -4.93 25.87
CA SER A 180 6.77 -6.01 26.63
C SER A 180 6.46 -5.86 28.12
N SER A 181 5.94 -6.90 28.77
CA SER A 181 5.75 -6.90 30.23
C SER A 181 7.06 -7.30 30.91
N PRO A 182 7.56 -6.55 31.93
CA PRO A 182 6.94 -5.39 32.59
C PRO A 182 7.30 -4.03 31.98
N THR A 183 8.24 -3.96 31.04
CA THR A 183 8.83 -2.71 30.55
C THR A 183 8.41 -2.40 29.13
N LYS A 184 7.75 -1.25 28.92
CA LYS A 184 7.51 -0.72 27.57
C LYS A 184 8.83 -0.34 26.90
N LEU A 185 8.96 -0.67 25.62
CA LEU A 185 10.07 -0.21 24.79
C LEU A 185 9.55 0.77 23.74
N TYR A 186 10.31 1.83 23.50
CA TYR A 186 9.98 2.89 22.55
C TYR A 186 10.93 2.78 21.36
N ALA A 187 10.38 2.86 20.16
CA ALA A 187 11.17 2.89 18.94
C ALA A 187 11.92 4.23 18.86
N ILE A 188 13.24 4.16 18.71
CA ILE A 188 14.13 5.30 18.47
C ILE A 188 14.66 5.17 17.06
N VAL A 189 14.46 6.21 16.25
CA VAL A 189 15.12 6.35 14.95
C VAL A 189 16.39 7.17 15.16
N GLU A 190 17.53 6.67 14.69
CA GLU A 190 18.80 7.39 14.83
C GLU A 190 18.75 8.77 14.14
N PRO A 191 19.44 9.79 14.68
CA PRO A 191 19.50 11.09 14.04
C PRO A 191 20.26 11.01 12.71
N ARG A 192 19.82 11.80 11.72
CA ARG A 192 20.53 11.89 10.44
C ARG A 192 21.83 12.67 10.60
N ALA A 193 22.97 11.99 10.53
CA ALA A 193 24.28 12.61 10.73
C ALA A 193 24.61 13.70 9.69
N ASN A 194 24.23 13.51 8.42
CA ASN A 194 24.39 14.49 7.34
C ASN A 194 23.55 14.11 6.10
N SER A 195 23.61 14.92 5.05
CA SER A 195 22.79 14.74 3.83
C SER A 195 23.15 13.52 2.97
N THR A 196 24.29 12.85 3.19
CA THR A 196 24.65 11.64 2.44
C THR A 196 24.07 10.38 3.07
N VAL A 197 23.66 10.44 4.34
CA VAL A 197 22.94 9.35 5.01
C VAL A 197 21.56 9.18 4.36
N ASN A 198 21.29 7.97 3.87
CA ASN A 198 20.09 7.61 3.13
C ASN A 198 19.22 6.54 3.83
N LYS A 199 19.65 6.05 5.00
CA LYS A 199 18.87 5.17 5.86
C LYS A 199 19.12 5.50 7.33
N LEU A 200 18.14 5.31 8.20
CA LEU A 200 18.25 5.54 9.64
C LEU A 200 17.83 4.30 10.41
N LYS A 201 18.71 3.74 11.23
CA LYS A 201 18.44 2.55 12.04
C LYS A 201 17.34 2.81 13.06
N VAL A 202 16.48 1.81 13.25
CA VAL A 202 15.48 1.78 14.31
C VAL A 202 15.96 0.88 15.44
N THR A 203 15.87 1.35 16.67
CA THR A 203 16.25 0.63 17.89
C THR A 203 15.16 0.74 18.94
N TRP A 204 15.21 -0.10 19.97
CA TRP A 204 14.32 -0.08 21.11
C TRP A 204 15.00 0.52 22.33
N SER A 205 14.32 1.42 23.02
CA SER A 205 14.78 2.07 24.25
C SER A 205 13.75 1.95 25.37
N THR A 206 14.20 1.98 26.62
CA THR A 206 13.30 2.11 27.79
C THR A 206 12.81 3.55 28.00
N THR A 207 13.35 4.51 27.25
CA THR A 207 13.00 5.93 27.31
C THR A 207 12.33 6.36 26.00
N PRO A 208 11.26 7.18 26.03
CA PRO A 208 10.59 7.67 24.82
C PRO A 208 11.52 8.43 23.87
N ALA A 209 11.20 8.39 22.57
CA ALA A 209 11.86 9.19 21.56
C ALA A 209 11.56 10.69 21.75
N THR A 210 12.57 11.51 21.57
CA THR A 210 12.48 12.97 21.66
C THR A 210 12.34 13.64 20.29
N SER A 211 12.45 12.87 19.21
CA SER A 211 12.33 13.31 17.83
C SER A 211 11.61 12.26 16.98
N GLY A 212 11.17 12.66 15.81
CA GLY A 212 10.32 11.84 14.95
C GLY A 212 8.92 11.61 15.51
N THR A 213 8.04 11.12 14.65
CA THR A 213 6.65 10.80 14.97
C THR A 213 6.24 9.59 14.16
N PHE A 214 5.84 8.54 14.87
CA PHE A 214 5.18 7.37 14.30
C PHE A 214 3.66 7.59 14.27
N VAL A 215 3.03 7.19 13.17
CA VAL A 215 1.57 7.17 13.03
C VAL A 215 1.12 5.90 12.30
N PHE A 216 -0.12 5.50 12.54
CA PHE A 216 -0.84 4.62 11.63
C PHE A 216 -1.62 5.47 10.63
N SER A 217 -1.39 5.22 9.35
CA SER A 217 -2.20 5.72 8.24
C SER A 217 -3.00 4.55 7.67
N GLY A 218 -4.23 4.38 8.15
CA GLY A 218 -4.93 3.10 8.02
C GLY A 218 -4.22 2.03 8.85
N ASP A 219 -3.71 0.97 8.22
CA ASP A 219 -2.87 -0.04 8.85
C ASP A 219 -1.36 0.22 8.66
N THR A 220 -0.99 1.14 7.77
CA THR A 220 0.41 1.37 7.39
C THR A 220 1.14 2.11 8.50
N VAL A 221 2.32 1.63 8.88
CA VAL A 221 3.20 2.36 9.80
C VAL A 221 3.98 3.40 9.01
N GLU A 222 3.83 4.65 9.42
CA GLU A 222 4.57 5.78 8.88
C GLU A 222 5.45 6.41 9.95
N TRP A 223 6.57 6.97 9.51
CA TRP A 223 7.44 7.78 10.34
C TRP A 223 7.83 9.08 9.64
N SER A 224 7.80 10.18 10.37
CA SER A 224 8.24 11.49 9.88
C SER A 224 9.00 12.24 10.96
N ASP A 225 9.90 13.13 10.54
CA ASP A 225 10.58 14.08 11.42
C ASP A 225 10.61 15.44 10.72
N PRO A 226 10.21 16.56 11.36
CA PRO A 226 10.22 17.89 10.73
C PRO A 226 11.59 18.33 10.19
N SER A 227 12.69 17.80 10.73
CA SER A 227 14.05 18.09 10.28
C SER A 227 14.50 17.24 9.10
N ILE A 228 13.70 16.26 8.67
CA ILE A 228 14.06 15.28 7.64
C ILE A 228 13.03 15.29 6.52
N THR A 229 13.46 15.74 5.34
CA THR A 229 12.69 15.56 4.10
C THR A 229 12.95 14.19 3.50
N ARG A 230 11.88 13.46 3.19
CA ARG A 230 11.90 12.16 2.51
C ARG A 230 10.72 12.07 1.53
N PRO A 231 10.82 11.28 0.44
CA PRO A 231 9.76 11.19 -0.57
C PRO A 231 8.46 10.55 -0.05
N GLN A 232 8.57 9.56 0.84
CA GLN A 232 7.46 8.75 1.33
C GLN A 232 7.69 8.38 2.80
N ASN A 233 6.70 8.58 3.67
CA ASN A 233 6.82 8.33 5.12
C ASN A 233 6.67 6.85 5.51
N ASN A 234 6.12 6.03 4.63
CA ASN A 234 5.93 4.59 4.79
C ASN A 234 7.05 3.74 4.17
N ALA A 235 8.13 4.36 3.66
CA ALA A 235 9.24 3.65 3.06
C ALA A 235 10.20 3.11 4.13
N TRP A 236 10.29 1.78 4.25
CA TRP A 236 11.20 1.10 5.17
C TRP A 236 12.27 0.36 4.38
N LEU A 237 13.39 0.09 5.05
CA LEU A 237 14.42 -0.81 4.57
C LEU A 237 14.62 -1.91 5.59
N VAL A 238 14.77 -3.13 5.11
CA VAL A 238 15.24 -4.25 5.92
C VAL A 238 16.61 -4.65 5.41
N CYS A 239 17.62 -4.49 6.26
CA CYS A 239 19.01 -4.78 5.91
C CYS A 239 19.54 -5.86 6.86
N PRO A 240 20.08 -6.98 6.35
CA PRO A 240 20.73 -7.97 7.20
C PRO A 240 22.02 -7.38 7.81
N ASP A 241 22.24 -7.64 9.09
CA ASP A 241 23.52 -7.40 9.74
C ASP A 241 24.52 -8.55 9.46
N ALA A 242 25.70 -8.51 10.09
CA ALA A 242 26.71 -9.55 9.95
C ALA A 242 26.30 -10.91 10.54
N ALA A 243 25.33 -10.93 11.47
CA ALA A 243 24.76 -12.14 12.07
C ALA A 243 23.55 -12.67 11.29
N GLY A 244 23.07 -11.92 10.28
CA GLY A 244 21.88 -12.25 9.49
C GLY A 244 20.57 -11.73 10.08
N ASN A 245 20.62 -10.94 11.16
CA ASN A 245 19.44 -10.29 11.71
C ASN A 245 18.91 -9.24 10.73
N LYS A 246 17.60 -9.22 10.52
CA LYS A 246 16.91 -8.36 9.57
C LYS A 246 16.57 -7.01 10.20
N ASP A 247 17.58 -6.17 10.37
CA ASP A 247 17.44 -4.85 10.97
C ASP A 247 16.49 -3.94 10.18
N LEU A 248 15.62 -3.24 10.90
CA LEU A 248 14.70 -2.25 10.35
C LEU A 248 15.35 -0.87 10.29
N TYR A 249 15.23 -0.21 9.14
CA TYR A 249 15.66 1.16 8.91
C TYR A 249 14.53 1.99 8.29
N VAL A 250 14.50 3.28 8.59
CA VAL A 250 13.76 4.26 7.80
C VAL A 250 14.49 4.49 6.48
N ASN A 251 13.79 4.39 5.34
CA ASN A 251 14.34 4.75 4.03
C ASN A 251 14.21 6.27 3.81
N LEU A 252 15.35 6.95 3.59
CA LEU A 252 15.37 8.37 3.20
C LEU A 252 15.57 8.57 1.69
N GLY A 253 15.87 7.50 0.96
CA GLY A 253 16.01 7.49 -0.49
C GLY A 253 14.69 7.40 -1.24
N ALA A 254 14.78 7.21 -2.55
CA ALA A 254 13.62 6.88 -3.37
C ALA A 254 13.23 5.42 -3.14
N TYR A 255 11.97 5.15 -2.81
CA TYR A 255 11.47 3.78 -2.65
C TYR A 255 11.55 3.03 -3.97
N SER A 256 11.96 1.75 -3.92
CA SER A 256 12.13 0.87 -5.09
C SER A 256 13.14 1.36 -6.13
N TYR A 257 13.92 2.41 -5.84
CA TYR A 257 14.95 2.94 -6.74
C TYR A 257 16.22 3.23 -5.94
N MET A 258 17.32 2.57 -6.30
CA MET A 258 18.60 2.64 -5.56
C MET A 258 18.52 2.10 -4.12
N THR A 259 17.74 1.04 -3.90
CA THR A 259 17.78 0.24 -2.67
C THR A 259 19.25 -0.09 -2.33
N PRO A 260 19.74 0.22 -1.13
CA PRO A 260 21.12 -0.08 -0.76
C PRO A 260 21.42 -1.58 -0.93
N ALA A 261 22.62 -1.90 -1.43
CA ALA A 261 23.00 -3.28 -1.67
C ALA A 261 22.85 -4.15 -0.40
N GLY A 262 22.18 -5.29 -0.55
CA GLY A 262 21.88 -6.22 0.55
C GLY A 262 20.62 -5.87 1.34
N CYS A 263 20.04 -4.67 1.19
CA CYS A 263 18.77 -4.32 1.80
C CYS A 263 17.59 -4.63 0.86
N ALA A 264 16.41 -4.79 1.44
CA ALA A 264 15.13 -4.80 0.73
C ALA A 264 14.32 -3.56 1.11
N ASP A 265 13.65 -2.96 0.13
CA ASP A 265 12.58 -1.99 0.38
C ASP A 265 11.36 -2.72 0.92
N GLU A 266 10.70 -2.13 1.91
CA GLU A 266 9.54 -2.72 2.56
C GLU A 266 8.51 -1.65 2.92
N THR A 267 7.26 -2.09 2.99
CA THR A 267 6.21 -1.43 3.76
C THR A 267 5.84 -2.34 4.93
N ILE A 268 5.59 -1.75 6.11
CA ILE A 268 5.19 -2.50 7.31
C ILE A 268 3.83 -2.03 7.80
N HIS A 269 2.98 -2.99 8.15
CA HIS A 269 1.57 -2.78 8.42
C HIS A 269 1.15 -3.43 9.73
N ALA A 270 0.20 -2.80 10.40
CA ALA A 270 -0.52 -3.40 11.51
C ALA A 270 -1.21 -4.68 11.06
N TYR A 271 -1.13 -5.70 11.90
CA TYR A 271 -1.87 -6.94 11.75
C TYR A 271 -2.59 -7.24 13.07
N THR A 272 -3.92 -7.33 13.00
CA THR A 272 -4.80 -7.46 14.17
C THR A 272 -5.41 -8.86 14.30
N GLY A 273 -4.79 -9.87 13.67
CA GLY A 273 -5.18 -11.27 13.88
C GLY A 273 -4.93 -11.69 15.33
N ALA A 274 -5.66 -12.71 15.80
CA ALA A 274 -5.55 -13.18 17.18
C ALA A 274 -4.13 -13.65 17.55
N THR A 275 -3.36 -14.13 16.57
CA THR A 275 -1.96 -14.54 16.68
C THR A 275 -1.24 -14.18 15.38
N ALA A 276 0.06 -13.87 15.45
CA ALA A 276 0.89 -13.75 14.26
C ALA A 276 0.88 -15.06 13.45
N THR A 277 0.86 -14.94 12.12
CA THR A 277 0.84 -16.08 11.19
C THR A 277 1.95 -15.94 10.15
N ALA A 278 2.50 -17.08 9.75
CA ALA A 278 3.39 -17.17 8.59
C ALA A 278 2.64 -16.91 7.28
#